data_AF-V7IET2-F1
#
_entry.id   AF-V7IET2-F1
#
_cell.length_a   1.000
_cell.length_b   1.000
_cell.length_c   1.000
_cell.angle_alpha   90.00
_cell.angle_beta   90.00
_cell.angle_gamma   90.00
#
_symmetry.space_group_name_H-M   'P 1'
#
loop_
_entity.id
_entity.type
_entity.pdbx_description
1 polymer ?
#
loop_
_entity_poly.entity_id
_entity_poly.type
_entity_poly.pdbx_seq_one_letter_code
_entity_poly.pdbx_strand_id
1 'polypeptide(L)'
;MKIAKIMVLWAALAGSAFAAGLDASDAGDYVLLDKDQRPTPMQQRYYQRGTQWVMDAKQGDSEWTPVCRGTGECRLQTSPAQKVREWKALLPAELQAMPMACIHNKAFAFCRMSKPDNPNMRLYWWFAWQNGRTYALGLNRLR
;
A
#
# COMPACT_ATOMS: atom_id res chain seq x y z
N MET A 1 -46.31 22.96 32.82
CA MET A 1 -45.93 21.80 31.99
C MET A 1 -45.65 22.29 30.58
N LYS A 2 -44.38 22.33 30.15
CA LYS A 2 -43.98 22.59 28.75
C LYS A 2 -42.89 21.58 28.41
N ILE A 3 -43.24 20.63 27.55
CA ILE A 3 -42.37 19.53 27.13
C ILE A 3 -41.35 20.12 26.15
N ALA A 4 -40.10 20.23 26.58
CA ALA A 4 -38.99 20.61 25.71
C ALA A 4 -38.69 19.44 24.76
N LYS A 5 -38.95 19.63 23.47
CA LYS A 5 -38.56 18.69 22.41
C LYS A 5 -37.04 18.66 22.31
N ILE A 6 -36.43 17.57 22.75
CA ILE A 6 -35.01 17.28 22.53
C ILE A 6 -34.85 16.96 21.04
N MET A 7 -34.34 17.90 20.25
CA MET A 7 -33.81 17.60 18.92
C MET A 7 -32.44 16.96 19.10
N VAL A 8 -32.39 15.64 18.94
CA VAL A 8 -31.13 14.92 18.76
C VAL A 8 -30.67 15.18 17.32
N LEU A 9 -29.74 16.12 17.15
CA LEU A 9 -28.97 16.25 15.90
C LEU A 9 -28.06 15.02 15.80
N TRP A 10 -28.42 14.07 14.96
CA TRP A 10 -27.50 13.05 14.49
C TRP A 10 -26.46 13.75 13.59
N ALA A 11 -25.31 14.06 14.16
CA ALA A 11 -24.13 14.40 13.37
C ALA A 11 -23.75 13.15 12.58
N ALA A 12 -24.13 13.12 11.31
CA ALA A 12 -23.64 12.13 10.36
C ALA A 12 -22.11 12.27 10.32
N LEU A 13 -21.42 11.36 11.00
CA LEU A 13 -20.04 11.02 10.71
C LEU A 13 -20.01 10.50 9.27
N ALA A 14 -19.97 11.44 8.31
CA ALA A 14 -19.41 11.19 7.00
C ALA A 14 -17.92 10.97 7.22
N GLY A 15 -17.58 9.80 7.78
CA GLY A 15 -16.26 9.25 7.68
C GLY A 15 -16.03 9.07 6.19
N SER A 16 -15.35 10.04 5.58
CA SER A 16 -14.77 9.90 4.26
C SER A 16 -14.12 8.52 4.23
N ALA A 17 -14.70 7.63 3.42
CA ALA A 17 -14.16 6.32 3.14
C ALA A 17 -12.86 6.49 2.37
N PHE A 18 -11.84 7.02 3.04
CA PHE A 18 -10.47 6.74 2.69
C PHE A 18 -10.41 5.23 2.66
N ALA A 19 -10.03 4.66 1.51
CA ALA A 19 -9.67 3.26 1.43
C ALA A 19 -8.82 2.98 2.67
N ALA A 20 -9.30 2.10 3.57
CA ALA A 20 -8.60 1.80 4.80
C ALA A 20 -7.13 1.60 4.45
N GLY A 21 -6.22 2.26 5.18
CA GLY A 21 -4.80 2.23 4.88
C GLY A 21 -4.27 0.78 4.80
N LEU A 22 -2.96 0.63 4.55
CA LEU A 22 -2.38 -0.68 4.77
C LEU A 22 -2.53 -1.07 6.24
N ASP A 23 -2.89 -2.34 6.48
CA ASP A 23 -3.13 -2.87 7.82
C ASP A 23 -2.27 -4.13 8.06
N ALA A 24 -2.37 -4.72 9.26
CA ALA A 24 -1.54 -5.87 9.64
C ALA A 24 -1.67 -7.07 8.69
N SER A 25 -2.80 -7.23 8.00
CA SER A 25 -3.00 -8.28 7.01
C SER A 25 -2.25 -8.04 5.69
N ASP A 26 -1.68 -6.85 5.49
CA ASP A 26 -0.77 -6.53 4.40
C ASP A 26 0.71 -6.81 4.74
N ALA A 27 1.01 -7.27 5.97
CA ALA A 27 2.37 -7.69 6.34
C ALA A 27 2.65 -9.11 5.84
N GLY A 28 3.76 -9.30 5.12
CA GLY A 28 4.09 -10.58 4.50
C GLY A 28 5.37 -10.53 3.66
N ASP A 29 5.67 -11.66 3.04
CA ASP A 29 6.76 -11.75 2.06
C ASP A 29 6.17 -11.72 0.64
N TYR A 30 6.84 -11.01 -0.25
CA TYR A 30 6.40 -10.74 -1.60
C TYR A 30 7.53 -11.01 -2.57
N VAL A 31 7.21 -11.57 -3.73
CA VAL A 31 8.13 -11.65 -4.87
C VAL A 31 7.85 -10.51 -5.84
N LEU A 32 8.91 -9.82 -6.26
CA LEU A 32 8.85 -8.78 -7.27
C LEU A 32 8.70 -9.40 -8.65
N LEU A 33 7.75 -8.89 -9.43
CA LEU A 33 7.51 -9.31 -10.80
C LEU A 33 8.24 -8.40 -11.78
N ASP A 34 8.70 -8.96 -12.89
CA ASP A 34 9.23 -8.20 -14.01
C ASP A 34 8.11 -7.56 -14.85
N LYS A 35 8.50 -6.87 -15.92
CA LYS A 35 7.56 -6.23 -16.86
C LYS A 35 6.59 -7.20 -17.54
N ASP A 36 6.95 -8.49 -17.61
CA ASP A 36 6.17 -9.56 -18.24
C ASP A 36 5.39 -10.36 -17.19
N GLN A 37 5.26 -9.83 -15.96
CA GLN A 37 4.57 -10.42 -14.82
C GLN A 37 5.17 -11.75 -14.34
N ARG A 38 6.47 -11.97 -14.56
CA ARG A 38 7.16 -13.19 -14.11
C ARG A 38 7.90 -12.93 -12.80
N PRO A 39 7.91 -13.89 -11.86
CA PRO A 39 8.68 -13.76 -10.63
C PRO A 39 10.17 -13.54 -10.89
N THR A 40 10.75 -12.54 -10.24
CA THR A 40 12.19 -12.31 -10.21
C THR A 40 12.82 -12.96 -8.97
N PRO A 41 14.16 -13.05 -8.88
CA PRO A 41 14.82 -13.45 -7.65
C PRO A 41 14.63 -12.47 -6.48
N MET A 42 14.12 -11.26 -6.71
CA MET A 42 13.96 -10.25 -5.66
C MET A 42 12.72 -10.53 -4.82
N GLN A 43 12.93 -10.65 -3.51
CA GLN A 43 11.85 -10.75 -2.53
C GLN A 43 11.90 -9.59 -1.55
N GLN A 44 10.72 -9.16 -1.10
CA GLN A 44 10.51 -8.05 -0.20
C GLN A 44 9.67 -8.55 0.98
N ARG A 45 9.99 -8.11 2.19
CA ARG A 45 9.25 -8.42 3.41
C ARG A 45 8.78 -7.12 4.05
N TYR A 46 7.47 -6.97 4.19
CA TYR A 46 6.86 -5.83 4.88
C TYR A 46 6.26 -6.29 6.20
N TYR A 47 6.53 -5.55 7.26
CA TYR A 47 6.00 -5.81 8.60
C TYR A 47 5.98 -4.53 9.42
N GLN A 48 5.25 -4.56 10.54
CA GLN A 48 5.16 -3.42 11.45
C GLN A 48 6.06 -3.63 12.67
N ARG A 49 6.76 -2.56 13.09
CA ARG A 49 7.37 -2.43 14.42
C ARG A 49 6.58 -1.37 15.18
N GLY A 50 5.72 -1.81 16.10
CA GLY A 50 4.67 -0.95 16.64
C GLY A 50 3.70 -0.54 15.51
N THR A 51 3.51 0.76 15.29
CA THR A 51 2.68 1.28 14.19
C THR A 51 3.46 1.60 12.92
N GLN A 52 4.80 1.50 12.95
CA GLN A 52 5.66 1.89 11.84
C GLN A 52 5.94 0.71 10.92
N TRP A 53 5.64 0.87 9.63
CA TRP A 53 6.03 -0.07 8.58
C TRP A 53 7.54 -0.04 8.35
N VAL A 54 8.11 -1.23 8.19
CA VAL A 54 9.51 -1.48 7.85
C VAL A 54 9.60 -2.49 6.70
N MET A 55 10.76 -2.51 6.03
CA MET A 55 11.00 -3.37 4.88
C MET A 55 12.36 -4.04 4.98
N ASP A 56 12.38 -5.35 4.81
CA ASP A 56 13.60 -6.12 4.50
C ASP A 56 13.50 -6.63 3.04
N ALA A 57 14.62 -6.95 2.41
CA ALA A 57 14.67 -7.56 1.09
C ALA A 57 15.80 -8.59 1.00
N LYS A 58 15.66 -9.49 0.02
CA LYS A 58 16.70 -10.43 -0.37
C LYS A 58 16.67 -10.69 -1.87
N GLN A 59 17.76 -11.24 -2.39
CA GLN A 59 17.90 -11.71 -3.76
C GLN A 59 18.21 -13.21 -3.78
N GLY A 60 17.33 -14.01 -4.37
CA GLY A 60 17.45 -15.47 -4.40
C GLY A 60 17.52 -16.06 -3.00
N ASP A 61 18.58 -16.84 -2.75
CA ASP A 61 18.81 -17.55 -1.50
C ASP A 61 19.65 -16.77 -0.48
N SER A 62 19.92 -15.47 -0.75
CA SER A 62 20.60 -14.62 0.23
C SER A 62 19.76 -14.40 1.50
N GLU A 63 20.45 -14.05 2.57
CA GLU A 63 19.84 -13.66 3.83
C GLU A 63 18.98 -12.40 3.70
N TRP A 64 17.96 -12.29 4.56
CA TRP A 64 17.14 -11.09 4.63
C TRP A 64 17.96 -9.91 5.15
N THR A 65 18.03 -8.84 4.35
CA THR A 65 18.73 -7.62 4.70
C THR A 65 17.76 -6.46 4.85
N PRO A 66 18.02 -5.52 5.78
CA PRO A 66 17.16 -4.37 5.94
C PRO A 66 17.27 -3.35 4.83
N VAL A 67 16.11 -2.92 4.34
CA VAL A 67 16.00 -1.83 3.37
C VAL A 67 15.48 -0.55 4.05
N CYS A 68 14.48 -0.68 4.92
CA CYS A 68 13.87 0.43 5.63
C CYS A 68 13.63 0.05 7.10
N ARG A 69 14.22 0.82 8.03
CA ARG A 69 14.00 0.66 9.47
C ARG A 69 12.97 1.62 10.06
N GLY A 70 12.24 2.37 9.21
CA GLY A 70 11.11 3.20 9.64
C GLY A 70 11.49 4.59 10.19
N THR A 71 12.72 5.04 9.96
CA THR A 71 13.27 6.31 10.47
C THR A 71 13.90 7.14 9.35
N GLY A 72 14.03 8.46 9.59
CA GLY A 72 14.64 9.38 8.63
C GLY A 72 14.02 9.31 7.24
N GLU A 73 14.86 9.39 6.21
CA GLU A 73 14.41 9.38 4.81
C GLU A 73 13.83 8.04 4.34
N CYS A 74 14.11 6.94 5.05
CA CYS A 74 13.54 5.64 4.71
C CYS A 74 12.12 5.46 5.25
N ARG A 75 11.70 6.27 6.23
CA ARG A 75 10.41 6.13 6.94
C ARG A 75 9.24 6.01 5.97
N LEU A 76 8.55 4.88 6.03
CA LEU A 76 7.35 4.62 5.24
C LEU A 76 6.15 5.32 5.88
N GLN A 77 5.47 6.14 5.10
CA GLN A 77 4.30 6.91 5.51
C GLN A 77 3.11 6.58 4.62
N THR A 78 1.91 6.60 5.18
CA THR A 78 0.67 6.51 4.40
C THR A 78 0.68 7.54 3.29
N SER A 79 0.44 7.10 2.06
CA SER A 79 0.52 7.97 0.91
C SER A 79 -0.71 8.88 0.81
N PRO A 80 -0.54 10.19 0.54
CA PRO A 80 -1.65 11.08 0.27
C PRO A 80 -2.45 10.63 -0.95
N ALA A 81 -3.76 10.90 -0.95
CA ALA A 81 -4.65 10.50 -2.04
C ALA A 81 -4.18 10.98 -3.43
N GLN A 82 -3.57 12.16 -3.52
CA GLN A 82 -3.01 12.68 -4.78
C GLN A 82 -1.90 11.77 -5.33
N LYS A 83 -0.96 11.34 -4.48
CA LYS A 83 0.12 10.43 -4.86
C LYS A 83 -0.41 9.06 -5.29
N VAL A 84 -1.40 8.55 -4.55
CA VAL A 84 -2.08 7.31 -4.91
C VAL A 84 -2.72 7.43 -6.31
N ARG A 85 -3.38 8.54 -6.64
CA ARG A 85 -3.95 8.77 -7.99
C ARG A 85 -2.87 8.79 -9.07
N GLU A 86 -1.74 9.47 -8.83
CA GLU A 86 -0.61 9.53 -9.77
C GLU A 86 -0.09 8.13 -10.11
N TRP A 87 0.11 7.27 -9.10
CA TRP A 87 0.60 5.91 -9.34
C TRP A 87 -0.44 5.01 -9.97
N LYS A 88 -1.71 5.17 -9.59
CA LYS A 88 -2.81 4.40 -10.17
C LYS A 88 -2.92 4.63 -11.67
N ALA A 89 -2.67 5.85 -12.14
CA ALA A 89 -2.68 6.20 -13.56
C ALA A 89 -1.59 5.48 -14.39
N LEU A 90 -0.58 4.89 -13.74
CA LEU A 90 0.46 4.08 -14.39
C LEU A 90 0.04 2.63 -14.61
N LEU A 91 -1.08 2.19 -14.02
CA LEU A 91 -1.56 0.82 -14.09
C LEU A 91 -2.54 0.61 -15.25
N PRO A 92 -2.75 -0.64 -15.71
CA PRO A 92 -3.80 -1.00 -16.65
C PRO A 92 -5.17 -0.40 -16.27
N ALA A 93 -5.94 0.02 -17.28
CA ALA A 93 -7.20 0.76 -17.09
C ALA A 93 -8.19 0.01 -16.19
N GLU A 94 -8.20 -1.31 -16.27
CA GLU A 94 -9.06 -2.21 -15.50
C GLU A 94 -8.79 -2.12 -13.99
N LEU A 95 -7.54 -1.82 -13.61
CA LEU A 95 -7.14 -1.66 -12.22
C LEU A 95 -7.40 -0.25 -11.70
N GLN A 96 -7.55 0.75 -12.58
CA GLN A 96 -7.67 2.15 -12.18
C GLN A 96 -8.98 2.47 -11.43
N ALA A 97 -9.98 1.59 -11.45
CA ALA A 97 -11.18 1.73 -10.64
C ALA A 97 -11.01 1.14 -9.22
N MET A 98 -10.13 0.16 -9.01
CA MET A 98 -10.04 -0.57 -7.73
C MET A 98 -9.49 0.31 -6.59
N PRO A 99 -10.07 0.29 -5.38
CA PRO A 99 -9.49 0.98 -4.21
C PRO A 99 -8.01 0.62 -4.03
N MET A 100 -7.17 1.63 -3.84
CA MET A 100 -5.72 1.47 -3.64
C MET A 100 -5.30 2.20 -2.36
N ALA A 101 -4.54 1.51 -1.52
CA ALA A 101 -3.90 2.07 -0.33
C ALA A 101 -2.39 1.83 -0.43
N CYS A 102 -1.60 2.82 -0.02
CA CYS A 102 -0.16 2.76 -0.17
C CYS A 102 0.56 3.33 1.05
N ILE A 103 1.78 2.82 1.25
CA ILE A 103 2.82 3.48 2.04
C ILE A 103 4.00 3.82 1.13
N HIS A 104 4.72 4.89 1.45
CA HIS A 104 5.84 5.34 0.62
C HIS A 104 6.91 6.07 1.44
N ASN A 105 8.11 6.17 0.86
CA ASN A 105 9.18 7.06 1.32
C ASN A 105 9.64 7.94 0.14
N LYS A 106 10.93 8.32 0.08
CA LYS A 106 11.50 9.09 -1.04
C LYS A 106 12.00 8.25 -2.23
N ALA A 107 12.05 6.92 -2.11
CA ALA A 107 12.61 6.00 -3.11
C ALA A 107 11.57 5.06 -3.75
N PHE A 108 10.53 4.65 -3.00
CA PHE A 108 9.46 3.82 -3.54
C PHE A 108 8.12 3.96 -2.81
N ALA A 109 7.08 3.32 -3.37
CA ALA A 109 5.81 3.03 -2.71
C ALA A 109 5.46 1.53 -2.77
N PHE A 110 4.86 1.01 -1.70
CA PHE A 110 4.22 -0.30 -1.62
C PHE A 110 2.71 -0.11 -1.51
N CYS A 111 1.95 -0.75 -2.39
CA CYS A 111 0.52 -0.52 -2.54
C CYS A 111 -0.26 -1.83 -2.56
N ARG A 112 -1.43 -1.83 -1.91
CA ARG A 112 -2.47 -2.85 -2.02
C ARG A 112 -3.63 -2.29 -2.84
N MET A 113 -4.11 -3.08 -3.79
CA MET A 113 -5.39 -2.87 -4.46
C MET A 113 -6.37 -3.94 -4.00
N SER A 114 -7.58 -3.54 -3.64
CA SER A 114 -8.62 -4.45 -3.16
C SER A 114 -9.74 -4.53 -4.17
N LYS A 115 -10.19 -5.75 -4.49
CA LYS A 115 -11.34 -5.92 -5.39
C LYS A 115 -12.61 -5.40 -4.69
N PRO A 116 -13.41 -4.51 -5.31
CA PRO A 116 -14.57 -3.91 -4.64
C PRO A 116 -15.61 -4.92 -4.13
N ASP A 117 -15.84 -6.00 -4.89
CA ASP A 117 -16.79 -7.08 -4.62
C ASP A 117 -16.21 -8.19 -3.72
N ASN A 118 -14.88 -8.25 -3.57
CA ASN A 118 -14.21 -9.20 -2.68
C ASN A 118 -12.91 -8.59 -2.12
N PRO A 119 -12.97 -7.84 -1.01
CA PRO A 119 -11.79 -7.16 -0.43
C PRO A 119 -10.66 -8.10 0.02
N ASN A 120 -10.93 -9.40 0.15
CA ASN A 120 -9.92 -10.42 0.43
C ASN A 120 -9.09 -10.76 -0.82
N MET A 121 -9.61 -10.49 -2.02
CA MET A 121 -8.84 -10.54 -3.25
C MET A 121 -8.03 -9.25 -3.38
N ARG A 122 -6.73 -9.38 -3.14
CA ARG A 122 -5.77 -8.27 -3.12
C ARG A 122 -4.72 -8.45 -4.20
N LEU A 123 -4.39 -7.35 -4.85
CA LEU A 123 -3.24 -7.23 -5.74
C LEU A 123 -2.24 -6.30 -5.08
N TYR A 124 -0.95 -6.54 -5.29
CA TYR A 124 0.10 -5.72 -4.70
C TYR A 124 1.00 -5.15 -5.78
N TRP A 125 1.41 -3.91 -5.59
CA TRP A 125 2.24 -3.17 -6.53
C TRP A 125 3.36 -2.44 -5.80
N TRP A 126 4.51 -2.39 -6.45
CA TRP A 126 5.68 -1.64 -6.02
C TRP A 126 6.00 -0.58 -7.06
N PHE A 127 6.02 0.69 -6.64
CA PHE A 127 6.34 1.82 -7.49
C PHE A 127 7.74 2.32 -7.15
N ALA A 128 8.69 2.16 -8.07
CA ALA A 128 10.08 2.56 -7.90
C ALA A 128 10.34 3.92 -8.53
N TRP A 129 11.12 4.79 -7.88
CA TRP A 129 11.63 6.01 -8.52
C TRP A 129 13.11 5.86 -8.86
N GLN A 130 13.42 6.05 -10.14
CA GLN A 130 14.79 6.02 -10.61
C GLN A 130 14.94 7.01 -11.77
N ASN A 131 15.96 7.88 -11.70
CA ASN A 131 16.30 8.85 -12.76
C ASN A 131 15.11 9.70 -13.23
N GLY A 132 14.28 10.16 -12.29
CA GLY A 132 13.10 10.98 -12.58
C GLY A 132 11.92 10.21 -13.20
N ARG A 133 12.02 8.88 -13.33
CA ARG A 133 10.95 8.02 -13.84
C ARG A 133 10.35 7.17 -12.71
N THR A 134 9.06 6.88 -12.84
CA THR A 134 8.35 5.94 -11.96
C THR A 134 8.13 4.63 -12.70
N TYR A 135 8.50 3.51 -12.08
CA TYR A 135 8.31 2.17 -12.61
C TYR A 135 7.25 1.45 -11.77
N ALA A 136 6.20 0.93 -12.39
CA ALA A 136 5.17 0.14 -11.74
C ALA A 136 5.48 -1.35 -11.91
N LEU A 137 5.73 -2.05 -10.81
CA LEU A 137 6.09 -3.47 -10.79
C LEU A 137 5.09 -4.24 -9.94
N GLY A 138 4.63 -5.39 -10.44
CA GLY A 138 3.73 -6.25 -9.69
C GLY A 138 4.43 -6.94 -8.52
N LEU A 139 3.65 -7.29 -7.50
CA LEU A 139 4.09 -8.11 -6.37
C LEU A 139 3.12 -9.28 -6.19
N ASN A 140 3.66 -10.50 -6.10
CA ASN A 140 2.88 -11.65 -5.63
C ASN A 140 3.23 -11.94 -4.17
N ARG A 141 2.20 -12.06 -3.33
CA ARG A 141 2.38 -12.51 -1.94
C ARG A 141 2.78 -13.98 -1.91
N LEU A 142 3.77 -14.31 -1.10
CA LEU A 142 4.25 -15.67 -0.85
C LEU A 142 3.67 -16.26 0.44
N ARG A 143 3.58 -15.43 1.48
CA ARG A 143 3.04 -15.78 2.80
C ARG A 143 2.49 -14.54 3.48
#